data_AF-A0A7Y4WWK0-F1
#
_entry.id   AF-A0A7Y4WWK0-F1
#
_cell.length_a   1.000
_cell.length_b   1.000
_cell.length_c   1.000
_cell.angle_alpha   90.00
_cell.angle_beta   90.00
_cell.angle_gamma   90.00
#
_symmetry.space_group_name_H-M   'P 1'
#
loop_
_entity.id
_entity.type
_entity.pdbx_description
1 polymer ?
#
loop_
_entity_poly.entity_id
_entity_poly.type
_entity_poly.pdbx_seq_one_letter_code
_entity_poly.pdbx_strand_id
1 'polypeptide(L)'
;RKDNFWQMGDTGPCGPCSEIHYYMGDDPSDPEKNSPHWVNGPGDTTMEIWNLVFMQYNRTQEADGSFKLTPLPAPSVDTGMGLERMTAVMQHVKTNYDTDLIKPLVEFAASLSKS
;
A
#
# COMPACT_ATOMS: atom_id res chain seq x y z
N ARG A 1 0.45 15.94 2.77
CA ARG A 1 0.01 14.79 3.59
C ARG A 1 1.30 14.09 4.03
N LYS A 2 1.45 13.70 5.29
CA LYS A 2 2.56 12.81 5.68
C LYS A 2 2.09 11.40 5.33
N ASP A 3 2.85 10.66 4.53
CA ASP A 3 2.46 9.30 4.07
C ASP A 3 2.16 8.37 5.27
N ASN A 4 2.87 8.58 6.38
CA ASN A 4 2.73 7.82 7.62
C ASN A 4 1.55 8.22 8.53
N PHE A 5 0.44 8.73 7.97
CA PHE A 5 -0.81 8.90 8.73
C PHE A 5 -1.97 8.35 7.92
N TRP A 6 -2.48 7.20 8.37
CA TRP A 6 -3.55 6.50 7.68
C TRP A 6 -4.92 6.92 8.22
N GLN A 7 -5.86 7.07 7.29
CA GLN A 7 -7.26 7.34 7.58
C GLN A 7 -8.13 6.64 6.55
N MET A 8 -9.19 5.96 7.02
CA MET A 8 -10.11 5.22 6.16
C MET A 8 -10.89 6.13 5.20
N GLY A 9 -11.16 7.37 5.62
CA GLY A 9 -11.93 8.35 4.87
C GLY A 9 -11.86 9.74 5.50
N ASP A 10 -12.89 10.55 5.30
CA ASP A 10 -12.94 11.88 5.92
C ASP A 10 -13.19 11.82 7.43
N THR A 11 -13.94 10.82 7.88
CA THR A 11 -14.21 10.54 9.29
C THR A 11 -13.93 9.07 9.61
N GLY A 12 -13.87 8.74 10.91
CA GLY A 12 -13.68 7.39 11.41
C GLY A 12 -12.29 7.13 12.02
N PRO A 13 -12.01 5.88 12.40
CA PRO A 13 -10.76 5.48 13.01
C PRO A 13 -9.53 5.76 12.12
N CYS A 14 -8.45 6.26 12.71
CA CYS A 14 -7.22 6.66 12.04
C CYS A 14 -6.01 6.69 13.00
N GLY A 15 -4.82 6.83 12.45
CA GLY A 15 -3.60 6.94 13.26
C GLY A 15 -2.31 6.98 12.46
N PRO A 16 -1.18 7.17 13.15
CA PRO A 16 0.13 7.03 12.53
C PRO A 16 0.34 5.59 12.03
N CYS A 17 1.09 5.44 10.95
CA CYS A 17 1.37 4.13 10.37
C CYS A 17 2.85 3.94 10.00
N SER A 18 3.26 2.68 9.96
CA SER A 18 4.56 2.24 9.48
C SER A 18 4.36 1.36 8.26
N GLU A 19 5.05 1.66 7.18
CA GLU A 19 4.96 0.93 5.92
C GLU A 19 6.22 0.10 5.69
N ILE A 20 6.05 -1.06 5.05
CA ILE A 20 7.13 -1.94 4.60
C ILE A 20 7.15 -1.90 3.07
N HIS A 21 8.28 -1.50 2.51
CA HIS A 21 8.52 -1.46 1.07
C HIS A 21 9.51 -2.54 0.64
N TYR A 22 9.38 -2.99 -0.60
CA TYR A 22 10.25 -3.97 -1.21
C TYR A 22 10.81 -3.45 -2.54
N TYR A 23 12.12 -3.58 -2.71
CA TYR A 23 12.81 -3.22 -3.95
C TYR A 23 12.80 -4.41 -4.91
N MET A 24 12.12 -4.26 -6.05
CA MET A 24 11.98 -5.25 -7.11
C MET A 24 12.95 -5.04 -8.28
N GLY A 25 13.90 -4.11 -8.18
CA GLY A 25 14.88 -3.87 -9.24
C GLY A 25 15.98 -4.93 -9.28
N ASP A 26 16.83 -4.84 -10.30
CA ASP A 26 17.80 -5.90 -10.60
C ASP A 26 19.13 -5.75 -9.83
N ASP A 27 19.37 -4.60 -9.20
CA ASP A 27 20.58 -4.32 -8.43
C ASP A 27 20.23 -3.67 -7.08
N PRO A 28 19.93 -4.49 -6.04
CA PRO A 28 19.59 -3.98 -4.71
C PRO A 28 20.76 -3.33 -3.98
N SER A 29 22.00 -3.51 -4.47
CA SER A 29 23.21 -2.95 -3.86
C SER A 29 23.53 -1.54 -4.34
N ASP A 30 22.94 -1.11 -5.46
CA ASP A 30 23.11 0.20 -6.04
C ASP A 30 22.32 1.26 -5.24
N PRO A 31 22.99 2.17 -4.52
CA PRO A 31 22.33 3.18 -3.70
C PRO A 31 21.65 4.27 -4.53
N GLU A 32 21.91 4.38 -5.83
CA GLU A 32 21.15 5.27 -6.71
C GLU A 32 19.78 4.66 -7.07
N LYS A 33 19.72 3.32 -7.18
CA LYS A 33 18.48 2.61 -7.53
C LYS A 33 17.66 2.16 -6.32
N ASN A 34 18.31 1.69 -5.25
CA ASN A 34 17.68 1.22 -4.02
C ASN A 34 18.03 2.18 -2.87
N SER A 35 17.20 3.19 -2.67
CA SER A 35 17.41 4.27 -1.70
C SER A 35 16.10 4.72 -1.08
N PRO A 36 16.11 5.24 0.17
CA PRO A 36 14.94 5.82 0.82
C PRO A 36 14.23 6.90 0.00
N HIS A 37 14.93 7.55 -0.94
CA HIS A 37 14.33 8.52 -1.85
C HIS A 37 13.18 7.95 -2.69
N TRP A 38 13.22 6.65 -3.00
CA TRP A 38 12.23 5.98 -3.83
C TRP A 38 11.03 5.45 -3.04
N VAL A 39 11.09 5.46 -1.71
CA VAL A 39 9.99 5.05 -0.83
C VAL A 39 8.86 6.08 -0.96
N ASN A 40 7.66 5.62 -1.34
CA ASN A 40 6.52 6.48 -1.70
C ASN A 40 6.81 7.48 -2.83
N GLY A 41 7.90 7.23 -3.57
CA GLY A 41 8.30 8.00 -4.74
C GLY A 41 7.64 7.50 -6.03
N PRO A 42 7.97 8.13 -7.18
CA PRO A 42 7.48 7.68 -8.47
C PRO A 42 8.15 6.37 -8.91
N GLY A 43 7.39 5.53 -9.62
CA GLY A 43 7.86 4.27 -10.21
C GLY A 43 7.44 3.03 -9.43
N ASP A 44 7.59 1.86 -10.06
CA ASP A 44 7.11 0.57 -9.52
C ASP A 44 8.24 -0.31 -8.95
N THR A 45 9.47 0.20 -8.93
CA THR A 45 10.65 -0.57 -8.51
C THR A 45 10.76 -0.67 -6.98
N THR A 46 10.36 0.35 -6.23
CA THR A 46 10.28 0.32 -4.76
C THR A 46 8.81 0.38 -4.38
N MET A 47 8.23 -0.78 -4.08
CA MET A 47 6.78 -0.93 -3.91
C MET A 47 6.41 -1.14 -2.44
N GLU A 48 5.39 -0.44 -1.95
CA GLU A 48 4.78 -0.70 -0.65
C GLU A 48 4.11 -2.09 -0.66
N ILE A 49 4.50 -2.96 0.26
CA ILE A 49 3.94 -4.31 0.39
C ILE A 49 2.94 -4.40 1.54
N TRP A 50 3.22 -3.71 2.65
CA TRP A 50 2.48 -3.89 3.90
C TRP A 50 2.41 -2.60 4.71
N ASN A 51 1.21 -2.18 5.10
CA ASN A 51 0.99 -1.06 6.00
C ASN A 51 0.55 -1.52 7.40
N LEU A 52 1.19 -1.00 8.45
CA LEU A 52 0.91 -1.24 9.85
C LEU A 52 0.37 0.05 10.46
N VAL A 53 -0.95 0.15 10.65
CA VAL A 53 -1.60 1.32 11.21
C VAL A 53 -1.78 1.14 12.71
N PHE A 54 -1.21 2.08 13.47
CA PHE A 54 -1.41 2.17 14.91
C PHE A 54 -2.62 3.06 15.17
N MET A 55 -3.80 2.44 15.24
CA MET A 55 -5.07 3.13 15.40
C MET A 55 -5.13 3.81 16.77
N GLN A 56 -5.18 5.14 16.76
CA GLN A 56 -5.11 5.96 17.97
C GLN A 56 -6.26 6.94 18.10
N TYR A 57 -6.88 7.36 16.98
CA TYR A 57 -7.87 8.43 16.98
C TYR A 57 -9.11 8.04 16.18
N ASN A 58 -10.24 8.62 16.54
CA ASN A 58 -11.42 8.75 15.70
C ASN A 58 -11.47 10.18 15.16
N ARG A 59 -11.45 10.34 13.84
CA ARG A 59 -11.57 11.64 13.16
C ARG A 59 -13.04 11.98 12.95
N THR A 60 -13.46 13.16 13.39
CA THR A 60 -14.82 13.67 13.19
C THR A 60 -14.78 15.02 12.51
N GLN A 61 -15.78 15.31 11.68
CA GLN A 61 -16.00 16.66 11.15
C GLN A 61 -16.90 17.43 12.11
N GLU A 62 -16.47 18.63 12.48
CA GLU A 62 -17.21 19.53 13.36
C GLU A 62 -18.18 20.40 12.54
N ALA A 63 -19.12 21.05 13.23
CA ALA A 63 -20.17 21.85 12.57
C ALA A 63 -19.63 23.07 11.80
N ASP A 64 -18.43 23.56 12.16
CA ASP A 64 -17.73 24.64 11.46
C ASP A 64 -16.92 24.17 10.25
N GLY A 65 -16.97 22.87 9.94
CA GLY A 65 -16.24 22.24 8.84
C GLY A 65 -14.81 21.82 9.18
N SER A 66 -14.32 22.11 10.40
CA SER A 66 -13.01 21.66 10.87
C SER A 66 -13.01 20.16 11.21
N PHE A 67 -11.83 19.57 11.39
CA PHE A 67 -11.68 18.18 11.78
C PHE A 67 -11.08 18.05 13.18
N LYS A 68 -11.65 17.17 13.99
CA LYS A 68 -11.17 16.84 15.33
C LYS A 68 -10.70 15.41 15.40
N LEU A 69 -9.60 15.18 16.09
CA LEU A 69 -9.09 13.84 16.43
C LEU A 69 -9.39 13.55 17.89
N THR A 70 -10.24 12.57 18.15
CA THR A 70 -10.58 12.12 19.51
C THR A 70 -9.87 10.80 19.79
N PRO A 71 -9.12 10.65 20.90
CA PRO A 71 -8.47 9.39 21.22
C PRO A 71 -9.45 8.21 21.26
N LEU A 72 -9.05 7.06 20.70
CA LEU A 72 -9.81 5.83 20.82
C LEU A 72 -9.77 5.31 22.27
N PRO A 73 -10.83 4.65 22.75
CA PRO A 73 -10.85 4.06 24.09
C PRO A 73 -9.75 3.01 24.31
N ALA A 74 -9.40 2.29 23.25
CA ALA A 74 -8.32 1.32 23.23
C ALA A 74 -7.50 1.51 21.94
N PRO A 75 -6.19 1.78 22.05
CA PRO A 75 -5.28 1.72 20.91
C PRO A 75 -5.28 0.31 20.31
N SER A 76 -5.34 0.24 18.98
CA SER A 76 -5.43 -1.02 18.23
C SER A 76 -4.45 -1.03 17.06
N VAL A 77 -4.24 -2.20 16.48
CA VAL A 77 -3.45 -2.36 15.25
C VAL A 77 -4.39 -2.77 14.12
N ASP A 78 -4.36 -2.03 13.03
CA ASP A 78 -4.96 -2.41 11.75
C ASP A 78 -3.84 -2.58 10.72
N THR A 79 -3.97 -3.57 9.85
CA THR A 79 -2.92 -3.86 8.89
C THR A 79 -3.44 -4.39 7.57
N GLY A 80 -2.81 -3.93 6.49
CA GLY A 80 -3.14 -4.33 5.12
C GLY A 80 -1.89 -4.68 4.34
N MET A 81 -1.85 -5.90 3.81
CA MET A 81 -0.82 -6.36 2.88
C MET A 81 -1.49 -6.69 1.55
N GLY A 82 -0.98 -6.12 0.45
CA GLY A 82 -1.53 -6.40 -0.87
C GLY A 82 -1.20 -7.82 -1.30
N LEU A 83 -2.19 -8.69 -1.44
CA LEU A 83 -1.99 -10.10 -1.81
C LEU A 83 -1.26 -10.20 -3.16
N GLU A 84 -1.71 -9.44 -4.15
CA GLU A 84 -1.15 -9.45 -5.50
C GLU A 84 0.30 -8.96 -5.51
N ARG A 85 0.60 -7.94 -4.71
CA ARG A 85 1.96 -7.38 -4.55
C ARG A 85 2.89 -8.37 -3.88
N MET A 86 2.45 -8.99 -2.79
CA MET A 86 3.21 -10.03 -2.10
C MET A 86 3.44 -11.23 -3.02
N THR A 87 2.42 -11.67 -3.76
CA THR A 87 2.54 -12.76 -4.73
C THR A 87 3.55 -12.45 -5.82
N ALA A 88 3.56 -11.21 -6.36
CA ALA A 88 4.54 -10.79 -7.35
C ALA A 88 5.99 -10.91 -6.82
N VAL A 89 6.22 -10.45 -5.59
CA VAL A 89 7.52 -10.57 -4.91
C VAL A 89 7.91 -12.04 -4.73
N MET A 90 7.00 -12.87 -4.21
CA MET A 90 7.24 -14.29 -3.93
C MET A 90 7.49 -15.13 -5.18
N GLN A 91 6.89 -14.76 -6.32
CA GLN A 91 7.04 -15.44 -7.61
C GLN A 91 8.16 -14.88 -8.47
N HIS A 92 8.86 -13.85 -8.00
CA HIS A 92 9.92 -13.16 -8.74
C HIS A 92 9.46 -12.59 -10.09
N VAL A 93 8.20 -12.13 -10.17
CA VAL A 93 7.65 -11.44 -11.34
C VAL A 93 7.61 -9.93 -11.09
N LYS A 94 7.74 -9.14 -12.16
CA LYS A 94 7.86 -7.67 -12.04
C LYS A 94 6.51 -6.97 -11.91
N THR A 95 5.42 -7.62 -12.27
CA THR A 95 4.08 -7.02 -12.26
C THR A 95 3.07 -7.94 -11.58
N ASN A 96 2.04 -7.36 -10.96
CA ASN A 96 0.92 -8.12 -10.41
C ASN A 96 0.22 -8.97 -11.50
N TYR A 97 0.23 -8.51 -12.75
CA TYR A 97 -0.45 -9.17 -13.88
C TYR A 97 0.24 -10.44 -14.35
N ASP A 98 1.54 -10.59 -14.06
CA ASP A 98 2.31 -11.78 -14.41
C ASP A 98 2.20 -12.89 -13.36
N THR A 99 1.53 -12.62 -12.24
CA THR A 99 1.28 -13.62 -11.20
C THR A 99 0.33 -14.71 -11.68
N ASP A 100 0.42 -15.89 -11.08
CA ASP A 100 -0.53 -16.99 -11.30
C ASP A 100 -1.99 -16.62 -10.95
N LEU A 101 -2.20 -15.62 -10.08
CA LEU A 101 -3.52 -15.10 -9.74
C LEU A 101 -4.20 -14.37 -10.91
N ILE A 102 -3.44 -13.58 -11.67
CA ILE A 102 -3.99 -12.64 -12.67
C ILE A 102 -3.72 -13.08 -14.10
N LYS A 103 -2.55 -13.66 -14.39
CA LYS A 103 -2.15 -14.03 -15.74
C LYS A 103 -3.18 -14.91 -16.48
N PRO A 104 -3.77 -15.96 -15.87
CA PRO A 104 -4.78 -16.76 -16.54
C PRO A 104 -6.05 -15.98 -16.90
N LEU A 105 -6.42 -14.97 -16.09
CA LEU A 105 -7.58 -14.11 -16.35
C LEU A 105 -7.34 -13.19 -17.55
N VAL A 106 -6.12 -12.64 -17.65
CA VAL A 106 -5.70 -11.81 -18.79
C VAL A 106 -5.70 -12.62 -20.08
N GLU A 107 -5.12 -13.82 -20.06
CA GLU A 107 -5.10 -14.73 -21.21
C GLU A 107 -6.51 -15.13 -21.65
N PHE A 108 -7.40 -15.42 -20.69
CA PHE A 108 -8.79 -15.73 -20.98
C PHE A 108 -9.53 -14.55 -21.61
N ALA A 109 -9.41 -13.34 -21.06
CA ALA A 109 -10.00 -12.14 -21.62
C ALA A 109 -9.51 -11.88 -23.06
N ALA A 110 -8.21 -12.05 -23.30
CA ALA A 110 -7.61 -11.91 -24.63
C ALA A 110 -8.11 -12.97 -25.63
N SER A 111 -8.50 -14.17 -25.16
CA SER A 111 -9.09 -15.19 -26.03
C SER A 111 -10.49 -14.81 -26.51
N LEU A 112 -11.28 -14.13 -25.67
CA LEU A 112 -12.63 -13.67 -26.00
C LEU A 112 -12.61 -12.48 -26.96
N SER A 113 -11.58 -11.62 -26.90
CA SER A 113 -11.48 -10.40 -27.71
C SER A 113 -11.01 -10.64 -29.15
N LYS A 114 -10.65 -11.87 -29.53
CA LYS A 114 -10.22 -12.23 -30.90
C LYS A 114 -11.38 -12.50 -31.86
N SER A 115 -12.60 -12.02 -31.54
CA SER A 115 -13.78 -12.11 -32.41
C SER A 115 -13.87 -10.95 -33.39
#